data_AF-A0A502EVJ8-F1
#
_entry.id   AF-A0A502EVJ8-F1
#
_cell.length_a   1.000
_cell.length_b   1.000
_cell.length_c   1.000
_cell.angle_alpha   90.00
_cell.angle_beta   90.00
_cell.angle_gamma   90.00
#
_symmetry.space_group_name_H-M   'P 1'
#
loop_
_entity.id
_entity.type
_entity.pdbx_description
1 polymer ?
#
loop_
_entity_poly.entity_id
_entity_poly.type
_entity_poly.pdbx_seq_one_letter_code
_entity_poly.pdbx_strand_id
1 'polypeptide(L)'
;MKTRFLYIFLLMLFSVFVRGQQKDDTQGFKPYSSSVFDSKETALSIVSSMNKKSTDQLQLEQVQQFSQGVIIQQIGNYNAARAELDAEKINVSVFQKGDFNDLSLVKEAKTIDQNIIQQGKNNSISDYSFRTNLDIKTEMIQNGNDQKIQSYGSNSISKDMKITQTGNGASVIILNKLN
;
A
#
# COMPACT_ATOMS: atom_id res chain seq x y z
N MET A 1 36.96 -64.97 -10.88
CA MET A 1 37.10 -63.51 -11.19
C MET A 1 35.98 -62.63 -10.62
N LYS A 2 34.77 -63.14 -10.35
CA LYS A 2 33.62 -62.31 -9.90
C LYS A 2 33.70 -61.78 -8.45
N THR A 3 34.31 -62.53 -7.52
CA THR A 3 34.40 -62.12 -6.11
C THR A 3 35.46 -61.05 -5.84
N ARG A 4 36.57 -61.03 -6.60
CA ARG A 4 37.60 -59.98 -6.49
C ARG A 4 37.09 -58.61 -6.97
N PHE A 5 36.18 -58.60 -7.95
CA PHE A 5 35.53 -57.37 -8.43
C PHE A 5 34.55 -56.79 -7.40
N LEU A 6 33.88 -57.66 -6.63
CA LEU A 6 32.97 -57.25 -5.55
C LEU A 6 33.71 -56.54 -4.41
N TYR A 7 34.89 -57.01 -4.02
CA TYR A 7 35.70 -56.37 -2.98
C TYR A 7 36.25 -55.00 -3.40
N ILE A 8 36.60 -54.84 -4.68
CA ILE A 8 37.03 -53.55 -5.24
C ILE A 8 35.85 -52.56 -5.30
N PHE A 9 34.65 -53.05 -5.62
CA PHE A 9 33.43 -52.24 -5.61
C PHE A 9 33.02 -51.81 -4.19
N LEU A 10 33.19 -52.69 -3.19
CA LEU A 10 32.88 -52.39 -1.79
C LEU A 10 33.86 -51.36 -1.18
N LEU A 11 35.13 -51.36 -1.61
CA LEU A 11 36.15 -50.40 -1.18
C LEU A 11 35.91 -48.98 -1.72
N MET A 12 35.25 -48.84 -2.88
CA MET A 12 34.91 -47.54 -3.47
C MET A 12 33.73 -46.84 -2.77
N LEU A 13 32.92 -47.55 -1.98
CA LEU A 13 31.77 -46.97 -1.27
C LEU A 13 32.14 -46.31 0.07
N PHE A 14 33.35 -46.52 0.58
CA PHE A 14 33.80 -45.95 1.87
C PHE A 14 34.59 -44.63 1.76
N SER A 15 34.87 -44.13 0.55
CA SER A 15 35.74 -42.95 0.34
C SER A 15 35.03 -41.60 0.41
N VAL A 16 33.74 -41.53 0.73
CA VAL A 16 32.95 -40.28 0.65
C VAL A 16 32.66 -39.60 2.00
N PHE A 17 33.23 -40.06 3.12
CA PHE A 17 33.03 -39.43 4.44
C PHE A 17 34.27 -38.77 5.05
N VAL A 18 35.09 -38.10 4.23
CA VAL A 18 36.07 -37.13 4.75
C VAL A 18 35.99 -35.82 3.97
N ARG A 19 35.02 -34.98 4.34
CA ARG A 19 35.19 -33.52 4.25
C ARG A 19 35.43 -33.01 5.65
N GLY A 20 36.65 -33.15 6.12
CA GLY A 20 37.14 -32.38 7.26
C GLY A 20 37.25 -30.93 6.81
N GLN A 21 36.42 -30.04 7.37
CA GLN A 21 36.69 -28.61 7.25
C GLN A 21 37.92 -28.32 8.12
N GLN A 22 39.01 -27.90 7.46
CA GLN A 22 40.10 -27.24 8.13
C GLN A 22 39.55 -25.89 8.62
N LYS A 23 39.52 -25.71 9.94
CA LYS A 23 39.25 -24.43 10.55
C LYS A 23 40.42 -23.54 10.19
N ASP A 24 40.22 -22.62 9.25
CA ASP A 24 41.11 -21.48 9.13
C ASP A 24 41.07 -20.76 10.47
N ASP A 25 42.24 -20.65 11.10
CA ASP A 25 42.49 -19.62 12.11
C ASP A 25 42.33 -18.29 11.39
N THR A 26 41.08 -17.87 11.25
CA THR A 26 40.72 -16.47 11.02
C THR A 26 41.38 -15.74 12.16
N GLN A 27 42.46 -15.02 11.84
CA GLN A 27 42.96 -13.95 12.69
C GLN A 27 41.72 -13.22 13.18
N GLY A 28 41.51 -13.30 14.49
CA GLY A 28 40.21 -13.01 15.09
C GLY A 28 39.64 -11.75 14.50
N PHE A 29 38.34 -11.80 14.16
CA PHE A 29 37.57 -10.59 13.97
C PHE A 29 37.88 -9.69 15.16
N LYS A 30 38.72 -8.68 14.97
CA LYS A 30 38.83 -7.59 15.94
C LYS A 30 37.48 -6.91 15.79
N PRO A 31 36.55 -7.04 16.75
CA PRO A 31 35.40 -6.16 16.70
C PRO A 31 36.00 -4.77 16.65
N TYR A 32 35.61 -4.00 15.63
CA TYR A 32 35.74 -2.56 15.73
C TYR A 32 34.92 -2.19 16.98
N SER A 33 35.58 -2.17 18.14
CA SER A 33 35.03 -1.66 19.38
C SER A 33 34.97 -0.16 19.19
N SER A 34 34.00 0.30 18.41
CA SER A 34 33.60 1.68 18.51
C SER A 34 32.92 1.78 19.87
N SER A 35 33.47 2.62 20.74
CA SER A 35 32.92 2.92 22.08
C SER A 35 31.48 3.45 22.04
N VAL A 36 30.98 3.71 20.83
CA VAL A 36 29.63 4.11 20.48
C VAL A 36 28.59 3.05 20.85
N PHE A 37 28.94 1.75 20.88
CA PHE A 37 28.01 0.65 21.18
C PHE A 37 28.31 -0.08 22.50
N ASP A 38 29.14 0.48 23.37
CA ASP A 38 29.59 -0.17 24.60
C ASP A 38 28.48 -0.29 25.67
N SER A 39 27.42 0.54 25.59
CA SER A 39 26.27 0.41 26.47
C SER A 39 25.00 0.07 25.69
N LYS A 40 24.16 -0.76 26.31
CA LYS A 40 22.86 -1.16 25.77
C LYS A 40 22.00 0.08 25.52
N GLU A 41 22.15 1.09 26.37
CA GLU A 41 21.45 2.36 26.33
C GLU A 41 21.89 3.23 25.15
N THR A 42 23.19 3.33 24.85
CA THR A 42 23.67 4.09 23.68
C THR A 42 23.28 3.39 22.39
N ALA A 43 23.39 2.06 22.33
CA ALA A 43 22.94 1.27 21.19
C ALA A 43 21.43 1.44 20.94
N LEU A 44 20.60 1.39 21.98
CA LEU A 44 19.16 1.66 21.87
C LEU A 44 18.88 3.09 21.39
N SER A 45 19.62 4.09 21.88
CA SER A 45 19.43 5.49 21.49
C SER A 45 19.76 5.72 20.00
N ILE A 46 20.81 5.08 19.50
CA ILE A 46 21.25 5.18 18.10
C ILE A 46 20.25 4.46 17.20
N VAL A 47 19.80 3.26 17.57
CA VAL A 47 18.73 2.55 16.85
C VAL A 47 17.42 3.36 16.86
N SER A 48 17.06 3.97 17.99
CA SER A 48 15.86 4.80 18.10
C SER A 48 15.92 6.08 17.26
N SER A 49 17.12 6.67 17.13
CA SER A 49 17.33 7.90 16.35
C SER A 49 17.43 7.63 14.85
N MET A 50 17.91 6.46 14.44
CA MET A 50 17.82 5.97 13.05
C MET A 50 16.37 5.69 12.62
N ASN A 51 15.55 5.16 13.53
CA ASN A 51 14.14 4.87 13.24
C ASN A 51 13.26 6.15 13.24
N LYS A 52 13.71 7.23 13.91
CA LYS A 52 12.93 8.48 14.03
C LYS A 52 12.94 9.36 12.77
N LYS A 53 13.87 9.16 11.83
CA LYS A 53 14.05 10.05 10.66
C LYS A 53 13.60 9.47 9.32
N SER A 54 13.09 8.24 9.26
CA SER A 54 13.01 7.50 7.99
C SER A 54 11.62 7.00 7.59
N THR A 55 10.54 7.35 8.27
CA THR A 55 9.21 6.87 7.85
C THR A 55 8.13 7.94 7.85
N ASP A 56 8.00 8.76 8.89
CA ASP A 56 6.84 9.68 8.97
C ASP A 56 7.08 11.09 8.40
N GLN A 57 8.33 11.58 8.34
CA GLN A 57 8.61 12.96 7.90
C GLN A 57 9.02 13.07 6.42
N LEU A 58 9.75 12.10 5.87
CA LEU A 58 10.19 12.13 4.46
C LEU A 58 9.05 11.85 3.47
N GLN A 59 7.99 11.17 3.90
CA GLN A 59 6.78 10.97 3.08
C GLN A 59 5.82 12.17 3.16
N LEU A 60 5.88 13.00 4.21
CA LEU A 60 4.95 14.12 4.37
C LEU A 60 5.38 15.37 3.59
N GLU A 61 6.69 15.66 3.52
CA GLU A 61 7.21 16.84 2.82
C GLU A 61 7.13 16.74 1.29
N GLN A 62 7.23 15.53 0.71
CA GLN A 62 7.01 15.34 -0.73
C GLN A 62 5.52 15.26 -1.13
N VAL A 63 4.63 14.92 -0.20
CA VAL A 63 3.18 14.88 -0.44
C VAL A 63 2.55 16.29 -0.37
N GLN A 64 3.11 17.21 0.42
CA GLN A 64 2.58 18.56 0.57
C GLN A 64 2.79 19.50 -0.64
N GLN A 65 3.57 19.10 -1.65
CA GLN A 65 3.85 19.93 -2.83
C GLN A 65 2.89 19.74 -4.01
N PHE A 66 1.96 18.79 -3.97
CA PHE A 66 0.92 18.66 -4.98
C PHE A 66 -0.32 19.44 -4.54
N SER A 67 -0.37 20.75 -4.84
CA SER A 67 -1.63 21.50 -4.76
C SER A 67 -2.62 21.09 -5.87
N GLN A 68 -2.17 20.23 -6.81
CA GLN A 68 -2.93 19.63 -7.90
C GLN A 68 -2.42 18.18 -8.09
N GLY A 69 -3.17 17.16 -7.65
CA GLY A 69 -2.72 15.77 -7.78
C GLY A 69 -3.68 14.69 -7.30
N VAL A 70 -3.46 13.46 -7.76
CA VAL A 70 -4.18 12.26 -7.31
C VAL A 70 -3.22 11.39 -6.52
N ILE A 71 -3.55 11.10 -5.27
CA ILE A 71 -2.77 10.23 -4.39
C ILE A 71 -3.57 8.97 -4.11
N ILE A 72 -2.97 7.82 -4.41
CA ILE A 72 -3.61 6.52 -4.22
C ILE A 72 -2.69 5.65 -3.36
N GLN A 73 -3.20 5.21 -2.21
CA GLN A 73 -2.55 4.24 -1.35
C GLN A 73 -3.39 2.97 -1.28
N GLN A 74 -2.76 1.84 -1.60
CA GLN A 74 -3.39 0.52 -1.62
C GLN A 74 -2.61 -0.43 -0.72
N ILE A 75 -3.29 -1.02 0.25
CA ILE A 75 -2.70 -1.97 1.21
C ILE A 75 -3.51 -3.26 1.16
N GLY A 76 -2.92 -4.32 0.64
CA GLY A 76 -3.54 -5.64 0.44
C GLY A 76 -3.54 -6.07 -1.02
N ASN A 77 -4.28 -7.11 -1.36
CA ASN A 77 -4.20 -7.74 -2.69
C ASN A 77 -5.35 -7.31 -3.60
N TYR A 78 -5.05 -7.16 -4.89
CA TYR A 78 -6.06 -6.94 -5.93
C TYR A 78 -6.97 -5.71 -5.69
N ASN A 79 -6.48 -4.70 -4.98
CA ASN A 79 -7.14 -3.40 -4.99
C ASN A 79 -6.92 -2.72 -6.35
N ALA A 80 -7.94 -2.04 -6.87
CA ALA A 80 -7.90 -1.33 -8.14
C ALA A 80 -8.44 0.09 -7.98
N ALA A 81 -7.82 1.03 -8.68
CA ALA A 81 -8.27 2.41 -8.73
C ALA A 81 -8.05 2.99 -10.13
N ARG A 82 -9.11 3.54 -10.72
CA ARG A 82 -9.10 4.27 -11.99
C ARG A 82 -9.61 5.67 -11.75
N ALA A 83 -8.84 6.68 -12.17
CA ALA A 83 -9.22 8.08 -12.07
C ALA A 83 -9.00 8.79 -13.42
N GLU A 84 -10.09 9.26 -14.02
CA GLU A 84 -10.13 10.08 -15.22
C GLU A 84 -10.76 11.41 -14.85
N LEU A 85 -9.94 12.44 -14.68
CA LEU A 85 -10.35 13.69 -14.06
C LEU A 85 -9.98 14.87 -14.96
N ASP A 86 -10.93 15.78 -15.17
CA ASP A 86 -10.75 17.03 -15.90
C ASP A 86 -11.37 18.18 -15.09
N ALA A 87 -10.54 19.11 -14.61
CA ALA A 87 -10.95 20.30 -13.88
C ALA A 87 -9.81 21.32 -13.72
N GLU A 88 -10.15 22.58 -13.44
CA GLU A 88 -9.18 23.66 -13.22
C GLU A 88 -8.33 23.44 -11.95
N LYS A 89 -8.90 22.74 -10.95
CA LYS A 89 -8.25 22.36 -9.70
C LYS A 89 -8.68 20.95 -9.32
N ILE A 90 -7.74 20.05 -9.03
CA ILE A 90 -8.04 18.67 -8.64
C ILE A 90 -7.15 18.28 -7.46
N ASN A 91 -7.70 17.85 -6.32
CA ASN A 91 -6.98 16.95 -5.41
C ASN A 91 -7.87 15.79 -5.00
N VAL A 92 -7.41 14.57 -5.28
CA VAL A 92 -8.14 13.35 -4.92
C VAL A 92 -7.23 12.47 -4.08
N SER A 93 -7.65 12.06 -2.88
CA SER A 93 -6.89 11.13 -2.04
C SER A 93 -7.70 9.86 -1.79
N VAL A 94 -7.11 8.72 -2.17
CA VAL A 94 -7.72 7.39 -2.10
C VAL A 94 -6.89 6.53 -1.16
N PHE A 95 -7.54 5.97 -0.15
CA PHE A 95 -6.96 4.99 0.75
C PHE A 95 -7.77 3.70 0.70
N GLN A 96 -7.18 2.66 0.11
CA GLN A 96 -7.75 1.31 0.05
C GLN A 96 -6.96 0.39 0.99
N LYS A 97 -7.66 -0.20 1.97
CA LYS A 97 -7.07 -1.15 2.91
C LYS A 97 -7.91 -2.44 2.96
N GLY A 98 -7.30 -3.54 2.54
CA GLY A 98 -7.91 -4.87 2.44
C GLY A 98 -7.72 -5.44 1.04
N ASP A 99 -8.58 -6.37 0.64
CA ASP A 99 -8.43 -7.08 -0.64
C ASP A 99 -9.61 -6.81 -1.57
N PHE A 100 -9.37 -6.79 -2.88
CA PHE A 100 -10.42 -6.66 -3.90
C PHE A 100 -11.28 -5.39 -3.80
N ASN A 101 -10.75 -4.28 -3.26
CA ASN A 101 -11.47 -3.01 -3.31
C ASN A 101 -11.30 -2.36 -4.70
N ASP A 102 -12.39 -1.90 -5.29
CA ASP A 102 -12.41 -1.30 -6.62
C ASP A 102 -12.93 0.14 -6.57
N LEU A 103 -12.28 1.01 -7.33
CA LEU A 103 -12.63 2.42 -7.45
C LEU A 103 -12.59 2.85 -8.93
N SER A 104 -13.69 3.43 -9.40
CA SER A 104 -13.78 4.12 -10.68
C SER A 104 -14.27 5.55 -10.49
N LEU A 105 -13.40 6.51 -10.81
CA LEU A 105 -13.71 7.94 -10.86
C LEU A 105 -13.59 8.42 -12.30
N VAL A 106 -14.67 8.96 -12.86
CA VAL A 106 -14.65 9.64 -14.15
C VAL A 106 -15.40 10.96 -14.00
N LYS A 107 -14.65 12.06 -13.96
CA LYS A 107 -15.18 13.37 -13.55
C LYS A 107 -14.66 14.49 -14.43
N GLU A 108 -15.58 15.31 -14.91
CA GLU A 108 -15.30 16.59 -15.58
C GLU A 108 -16.07 17.68 -14.83
N ALA A 109 -15.35 18.62 -14.19
CA ALA A 109 -15.90 19.60 -13.24
C ALA A 109 -15.11 20.93 -13.25
N LYS A 110 -15.60 21.95 -12.53
CA LYS A 110 -14.81 23.20 -12.34
C LYS A 110 -13.66 22.96 -11.36
N THR A 111 -13.97 22.40 -10.20
CA THR A 111 -12.99 21.96 -9.20
C THR A 111 -13.36 20.60 -8.65
N ILE A 112 -12.35 19.82 -8.27
CA ILE A 112 -12.49 18.49 -7.67
C ILE A 112 -11.63 18.44 -6.40
N ASP A 113 -12.26 18.16 -5.26
CA ASP A 113 -11.62 17.90 -3.97
C ASP A 113 -12.24 16.63 -3.37
N GLN A 114 -11.61 15.48 -3.53
CA GLN A 114 -12.26 14.21 -3.21
C GLN A 114 -11.42 13.31 -2.30
N ASN A 115 -12.03 12.84 -1.22
CA ASN A 115 -11.40 11.93 -0.25
C ASN A 115 -12.16 10.60 -0.21
N ILE A 116 -11.47 9.50 -0.45
CA ILE A 116 -12.08 8.18 -0.59
C ILE A 116 -11.36 7.19 0.31
N ILE A 117 -12.12 6.50 1.13
CA ILE A 117 -11.62 5.50 2.07
C ILE A 117 -12.41 4.22 1.85
N GLN A 118 -11.74 3.13 1.47
CA GLN A 118 -12.33 1.80 1.38
C GLN A 118 -11.56 0.86 2.31
N GLN A 119 -12.23 0.39 3.37
CA GLN A 119 -11.67 -0.52 4.36
C GLN A 119 -12.47 -1.83 4.38
N GLY A 120 -11.78 -2.93 4.11
CA GLY A 120 -12.34 -4.28 4.09
C GLY A 120 -12.18 -4.96 2.73
N LYS A 121 -13.10 -5.86 2.38
CA LYS A 121 -12.98 -6.72 1.20
C LYS A 121 -14.11 -6.50 0.20
N ASN A 122 -13.78 -6.54 -1.09
CA ASN A 122 -14.77 -6.53 -2.16
C ASN A 122 -15.71 -5.30 -2.12
N ASN A 123 -15.20 -4.14 -1.69
CA ASN A 123 -15.98 -2.91 -1.75
C ASN A 123 -15.76 -2.23 -3.11
N SER A 124 -16.80 -1.62 -3.68
CA SER A 124 -16.74 -0.95 -4.98
C SER A 124 -17.35 0.45 -4.93
N ILE A 125 -16.66 1.43 -5.52
CA ILE A 125 -17.16 2.79 -5.72
C ILE A 125 -17.09 3.12 -7.20
N SER A 126 -18.20 3.59 -7.76
CA SER A 126 -18.23 4.19 -9.10
C SER A 126 -18.83 5.59 -9.01
N ASP A 127 -18.06 6.61 -9.37
CA ASP A 127 -18.46 8.01 -9.27
C ASP A 127 -18.24 8.74 -10.59
N TYR A 128 -19.34 9.15 -11.20
CA TYR A 128 -19.41 9.69 -12.56
C TYR A 128 -19.98 11.09 -12.56
N SER A 129 -19.24 12.05 -13.11
CA SER A 129 -19.74 13.41 -13.37
C SER A 129 -19.22 13.90 -14.71
N PHE A 130 -20.10 14.38 -15.59
CA PHE A 130 -19.71 14.82 -16.92
C PHE A 130 -20.07 16.30 -17.11
N ARG A 131 -19.14 17.07 -17.70
CA ARG A 131 -19.35 18.43 -18.21
C ARG A 131 -20.04 19.38 -17.22
N THR A 132 -19.69 19.32 -15.94
CA THR A 132 -20.26 20.24 -14.95
C THR A 132 -19.35 21.45 -14.75
N ASN A 133 -19.92 22.65 -14.63
CA ASN A 133 -19.16 23.84 -14.22
C ASN A 133 -19.29 24.09 -12.69
N LEU A 134 -19.49 23.01 -11.95
CA LEU A 134 -19.68 23.03 -10.49
C LEU A 134 -18.42 22.59 -9.76
N ASP A 135 -18.32 23.07 -8.53
CA ASP A 135 -17.34 22.59 -7.56
C ASP A 135 -17.83 21.26 -6.98
N ILE A 136 -16.97 20.25 -7.06
CA ILE A 136 -17.19 18.94 -6.49
C ILE A 136 -16.26 18.79 -5.31
N LYS A 137 -16.86 18.58 -4.14
CA LYS A 137 -16.13 18.17 -2.96
C LYS A 137 -16.89 17.11 -2.21
N THR A 138 -16.43 15.88 -2.40
CA THR A 138 -17.11 14.67 -1.92
C THR A 138 -16.18 13.82 -1.07
N GLU A 139 -16.74 13.23 -0.02
CA GLU A 139 -16.06 12.22 0.79
C GLU A 139 -16.86 10.92 0.75
N MET A 140 -16.20 9.82 0.39
CA MET A 140 -16.82 8.50 0.29
C MET A 140 -16.07 7.51 1.17
N ILE A 141 -16.71 7.03 2.23
CA ILE A 141 -16.15 6.08 3.18
C ILE A 141 -16.95 4.78 3.12
N GLN A 142 -16.26 3.67 2.85
CA GLN A 142 -16.77 2.32 2.99
C GLN A 142 -15.96 1.59 4.07
N ASN A 143 -16.64 1.04 5.08
CA ASN A 143 -16.04 0.24 6.13
C ASN A 143 -16.83 -1.07 6.33
N GLY A 144 -16.27 -2.17 5.84
CA GLY A 144 -16.89 -3.49 5.85
C GLY A 144 -16.63 -4.23 4.54
N ASN A 145 -17.51 -5.17 4.17
CA ASN A 145 -17.30 -6.01 2.99
C ASN A 145 -18.48 -5.99 2.03
N ASP A 146 -18.21 -6.26 0.75
CA ASP A 146 -19.25 -6.41 -0.28
C ASP A 146 -20.15 -5.18 -0.41
N GLN A 147 -19.61 -3.99 -0.14
CA GLN A 147 -20.33 -2.73 -0.21
C GLN A 147 -20.21 -2.09 -1.58
N LYS A 148 -21.26 -1.40 -2.02
CA LYS A 148 -21.25 -0.66 -3.29
C LYS A 148 -21.73 0.78 -3.12
N ILE A 149 -21.01 1.75 -3.67
CA ILE A 149 -21.49 3.11 -3.88
C ILE A 149 -21.48 3.39 -5.38
N GLN A 150 -22.59 3.91 -5.89
CA GLN A 150 -22.69 4.44 -7.24
C GLN A 150 -23.18 5.88 -7.18
N SER A 151 -22.43 6.81 -7.74
CA SER A 151 -22.74 8.24 -7.77
C SER A 151 -22.76 8.72 -9.21
N TYR A 152 -23.82 9.42 -9.58
CA TYR A 152 -24.01 9.94 -10.94
C TYR A 152 -24.41 11.40 -10.91
N GLY A 153 -23.71 12.20 -11.71
CA GLY A 153 -23.92 13.63 -11.86
C GLY A 153 -23.34 14.45 -10.71
N SER A 154 -23.53 15.76 -10.80
CA SER A 154 -23.13 16.73 -9.79
C SER A 154 -24.13 17.88 -9.74
N ASN A 155 -24.43 18.37 -8.54
CA ASN A 155 -25.28 19.55 -8.32
C ASN A 155 -24.77 20.38 -7.12
N SER A 156 -25.57 21.33 -6.64
CA SER A 156 -25.20 22.20 -5.52
C SER A 156 -24.96 21.48 -4.19
N ILE A 157 -25.36 20.21 -4.05
CA ILE A 157 -25.09 19.37 -2.87
C ILE A 157 -23.68 18.74 -2.97
N SER A 158 -23.20 18.50 -4.19
CA SER A 158 -21.92 17.81 -4.45
C SER A 158 -20.68 18.56 -3.92
N LYS A 159 -20.82 19.83 -3.51
CA LYS A 159 -19.74 20.65 -2.95
C LYS A 159 -19.40 20.35 -1.48
N ASP A 160 -20.26 19.61 -0.77
CA ASP A 160 -20.09 19.33 0.67
C ASP A 160 -20.61 17.92 1.02
N MET A 161 -20.64 17.00 0.05
CA MET A 161 -21.29 15.71 0.23
C MET A 161 -20.38 14.72 0.94
N LYS A 162 -20.88 14.10 2.02
CA LYS A 162 -20.23 12.98 2.69
C LYS A 162 -21.12 11.75 2.69
N ILE A 163 -20.57 10.64 2.24
CA ILE A 163 -21.23 9.34 2.21
C ILE A 163 -20.41 8.40 3.09
N THR A 164 -21.07 7.75 4.04
CA THR A 164 -20.44 6.76 4.91
C THR A 164 -21.30 5.51 4.92
N GLN A 165 -20.70 4.40 4.50
CA GLN A 165 -21.31 3.09 4.42
C GLN A 165 -20.56 2.14 5.35
N THR A 166 -21.28 1.52 6.28
CA THR A 166 -20.72 0.58 7.26
C THR A 166 -21.53 -0.72 7.30
N GLY A 167 -20.89 -1.85 7.55
CA GLY A 167 -21.56 -3.18 7.58
C GLY A 167 -21.21 -4.02 6.35
N ASN A 168 -22.06 -4.96 5.94
CA ASN A 168 -21.74 -5.83 4.80
C ASN A 168 -22.89 -5.91 3.78
N GLY A 169 -22.56 -6.03 2.49
CA GLY A 169 -23.51 -6.41 1.42
C GLY A 169 -24.50 -5.33 0.97
N ALA A 170 -24.37 -4.09 1.43
CA ALA A 170 -25.29 -3.00 1.10
C ALA A 170 -24.84 -2.23 -0.16
N SER A 171 -25.80 -1.62 -0.87
CA SER A 171 -25.54 -0.73 -2.01
C SER A 171 -26.19 0.64 -1.80
N VAL A 172 -25.47 1.70 -2.13
CA VAL A 172 -25.93 3.10 -2.12
C VAL A 172 -25.87 3.62 -3.55
N ILE A 173 -26.97 4.22 -4.03
CA ILE A 173 -27.03 4.87 -5.34
C ILE A 173 -27.41 6.33 -5.14
N ILE A 174 -26.65 7.23 -5.75
CA ILE A 174 -26.77 8.68 -5.62
C ILE A 174 -26.95 9.27 -7.00
N LEU A 175 -28.02 10.03 -7.17
CA LEU A 175 -28.37 10.69 -8.44
C LEU A 175 -28.40 12.20 -8.21
N ASN A 176 -27.31 12.87 -8.54
CA ASN A 176 -27.19 14.31 -8.45
C ASN A 176 -27.62 14.94 -9.77
N LYS A 177 -28.92 15.20 -9.90
CA LYS A 177 -29.49 15.86 -11.07
C LYS A 177 -29.28 17.38 -10.98
N LEU A 178 -28.89 18.01 -12.10
CA LEU A 178 -29.00 19.44 -12.33
C LEU A 178 -30.48 19.76 -12.61
N ASN A 179 -31.09 20.61 -11.77
CA ASN A 179 -32.45 21.10 -12.00
C ASN A 179 -32.46 22.22 -13.04
#